data_AF-A0A9E5ZQW3-F1
#
_entry.id   AF-A0A9E5ZQW3-F1
#
_cell.length_a   1.000
_cell.length_b   1.000
_cell.length_c   1.000
_cell.angle_alpha   90.00
_cell.angle_beta   90.00
_cell.angle_gamma   90.00
#
_symmetry.space_group_name_H-M   'P 1'
#
loop_
_entity.id
_entity.type
_entity.pdbx_description
1 polymer ?
#
loop_
_entity_poly.entity_id
_entity_poly.type
_entity_poly.pdbx_seq_one_letter_code
_entity_poly.pdbx_strand_id
1 'polypeptide(L)'
;QDRIFHIKMLAGGPNLVLLDEYLTFYRKHQNSISATYFSEKYIDKTISHLRASMSLIVFLKKKELLSSAVKTAMYKAGIMYLPYTYNNSINKELIKYLAKLFVFNAPTIKNGVKFYFALLVYKIIGKGYAILKL
;
A
#
# COMPACT_ATOMS: atom_id res chain seq x y z
N GLN A 1 -12.08 -15.12 11.08
CA GLN A 1 -11.68 -16.14 12.10
C GLN A 1 -10.18 -16.39 12.06
N ASP A 2 -9.57 -16.54 10.88
CA ASP A 2 -8.14 -16.87 10.73
C ASP A 2 -7.17 -15.92 11.46
N ARG A 3 -7.43 -14.61 11.45
CA ARG A 3 -6.56 -13.65 12.16
C ARG A 3 -6.44 -13.98 13.65
N ILE A 4 -7.55 -14.30 14.32
CA ILE A 4 -7.56 -14.61 15.75
C ILE A 4 -6.86 -15.95 16.01
N PHE A 5 -7.08 -16.93 15.13
CA PHE A 5 -6.39 -18.21 15.17
C PHE A 5 -4.87 -18.05 15.05
N HIS A 6 -4.38 -17.30 14.06
CA HIS A 6 -2.96 -17.06 13.86
C HIS A 6 -2.34 -16.25 15.00
N ILE A 7 -3.04 -15.24 15.55
CA ILE A 7 -2.55 -14.50 16.72
C ILE A 7 -2.38 -15.43 17.93
N LYS A 8 -3.33 -16.34 18.17
CA LYS A 8 -3.22 -17.34 19.26
C LYS A 8 -2.08 -18.33 19.03
N MET A 9 -1.91 -18.80 17.80
CA MET A 9 -0.78 -19.68 17.44
C MET A 9 0.56 -18.99 17.65
N LEU A 10 0.70 -17.73 17.24
CA LEU A 10 1.93 -16.95 17.38
C LEU A 10 2.23 -16.58 18.84
N ALA A 11 1.21 -16.38 19.67
CA ALA A 11 1.38 -16.06 21.09
C ALA A 11 2.05 -17.19 21.89
N GLY A 12 1.98 -18.44 21.40
CA GLY A 12 2.69 -19.58 21.98
C GLY A 12 4.18 -19.65 21.66
N GLY A 13 4.74 -18.67 20.95
CA GLY A 13 6.15 -18.66 20.54
C GLY A 13 6.59 -19.84 19.65
N PRO A 14 5.81 -20.24 18.63
CA PRO A 14 6.19 -21.36 17.78
C PRO A 14 7.45 -21.02 16.96
N ASN A 15 8.24 -22.04 16.63
CA ASN A 15 9.34 -21.88 15.70
C ASN A 15 8.78 -21.68 14.28
N LEU A 16 8.99 -20.49 13.71
CA LEU A 16 8.52 -20.15 12.36
C LEU A 16 9.66 -20.33 11.36
N VAL A 17 9.47 -21.24 10.43
CA VAL A 17 10.35 -21.41 9.27
C VAL A 17 9.68 -20.74 8.07
N LEU A 18 10.38 -19.77 7.46
CA LEU A 18 9.92 -19.16 6.22
C LEU A 18 10.27 -20.12 5.06
N LEU A 19 9.26 -20.57 4.33
CA LEU A 19 9.46 -21.34 3.10
C LEU A 19 9.44 -20.37 1.92
N ASP A 20 10.51 -20.36 1.12
CA ASP A 20 10.61 -19.58 -0.12
C ASP A 20 9.98 -20.33 -1.30
N GLU A 21 8.82 -20.93 -1.06
CA GLU A 21 8.06 -21.69 -2.04
C GLU A 21 6.60 -21.27 -2.00
N TYR A 22 6.02 -21.04 -3.17
CA TYR A 22 4.63 -20.65 -3.30
C TYR A 22 3.73 -21.89 -3.21
N LEU A 23 3.52 -22.39 -1.99
CA LEU A 23 2.78 -23.64 -1.72
C LEU A 23 1.25 -23.52 -1.83
N THR A 24 0.73 -22.38 -2.30
CA THR A 24 -0.73 -22.18 -2.42
C THR A 24 -1.11 -21.51 -3.73
N PHE A 25 -2.10 -22.09 -4.41
CA PHE A 25 -2.79 -21.42 -5.52
C PHE A 25 -3.96 -20.61 -4.93
N TYR A 26 -3.80 -19.29 -4.87
CA TYR A 26 -4.88 -18.40 -4.44
C TYR A 26 -6.02 -18.43 -5.48
N ARG A 27 -7.11 -19.15 -5.19
CA ARG A 27 -8.26 -19.23 -6.10
C ARG A 27 -9.09 -17.94 -5.99
N LYS A 28 -8.94 -17.04 -6.96
CA LYS A 28 -9.84 -15.88 -7.09
C LYS A 28 -11.20 -16.35 -7.60
N HIS A 29 -12.15 -16.51 -6.69
CA HIS A 29 -13.56 -16.68 -7.09
C HIS A 29 -14.11 -15.35 -7.59
N GLN A 30 -14.79 -15.34 -8.74
CA GLN A 30 -15.37 -14.12 -9.33
C GLN A 30 -16.37 -13.43 -8.40
N ASN A 31 -17.05 -14.20 -7.54
CA ASN A 31 -17.97 -13.68 -6.52
C ASN A 31 -17.33 -13.59 -5.12
N SER A 32 -16.01 -13.73 -5.00
CA SER A 32 -15.36 -13.43 -3.73
C SER A 32 -15.49 -11.94 -3.45
N ILE A 33 -15.72 -11.59 -2.19
CA ILE A 33 -15.69 -10.19 -1.75
C ILE A 33 -14.41 -9.54 -2.27
N SER A 34 -13.27 -10.26 -2.18
CA SER A 34 -11.92 -9.97 -2.71
C SER A 34 -11.88 -9.52 -4.18
N ALA A 35 -12.69 -10.14 -5.05
CA ALA A 35 -12.79 -9.76 -6.47
C ALA A 35 -13.58 -8.46 -6.67
N THR A 36 -14.52 -8.15 -5.76
CA THR A 36 -15.32 -6.93 -5.78
C THR A 36 -14.65 -5.73 -5.09
N TYR A 37 -13.59 -5.93 -4.28
CA TYR A 37 -12.84 -4.87 -3.57
C TYR A 37 -12.16 -3.83 -4.49
N PHE A 38 -11.91 -4.18 -5.76
CA PHE A 38 -11.17 -3.33 -6.69
C PHE A 38 -12.07 -2.48 -7.61
N SER A 39 -13.39 -2.52 -7.42
CA SER A 39 -14.33 -1.65 -8.14
C SER A 39 -14.42 -0.25 -7.50
N GLU A 40 -14.70 0.79 -8.30
CA GLU A 40 -14.82 2.19 -7.87
C GLU A 40 -15.82 2.43 -6.71
N LYS A 41 -16.67 1.44 -6.40
CA LYS A 41 -17.71 1.48 -5.37
C LYS A 41 -17.18 1.47 -3.91
N TYR A 42 -15.87 1.40 -3.67
CA TYR A 42 -15.29 1.28 -2.33
C TYR A 42 -14.11 2.23 -2.03
N ILE A 43 -14.13 3.44 -2.61
CA ILE A 43 -13.16 4.51 -2.30
C ILE A 43 -12.95 4.66 -0.77
N ASP A 44 -14.03 4.61 0.03
CA ASP A 44 -13.97 4.72 1.49
C ASP A 44 -13.12 3.63 2.18
N LYS A 45 -13.14 2.39 1.66
CA LYS A 45 -12.33 1.31 2.21
C LYS A 45 -10.86 1.46 1.83
N THR A 46 -10.57 1.92 0.61
CA THR A 46 -9.20 2.23 0.17
C THR A 46 -8.61 3.39 0.99
N ILE A 47 -9.44 4.40 1.29
CA ILE A 47 -9.12 5.51 2.20
C ILE A 47 -8.85 5.00 3.62
N SER A 48 -9.70 4.10 4.14
CA SER A 48 -9.48 3.46 5.45
C SER A 48 -8.16 2.70 5.50
N HIS A 49 -7.83 1.95 4.44
CA HIS A 49 -6.55 1.26 4.33
C HIS A 49 -5.37 2.25 4.31
N LEU A 50 -5.45 3.34 3.55
CA LEU A 50 -4.41 4.37 3.54
C LEU A 50 -4.17 4.94 4.94
N ARG A 51 -5.23 5.26 5.68
CA ARG A 51 -5.13 5.71 7.08
C ARG A 51 -4.49 4.67 7.98
N ALA A 52 -4.85 3.38 7.83
CA ALA A 52 -4.20 2.30 8.56
C ALA A 52 -2.70 2.20 8.23
N SER A 53 -2.30 2.37 6.97
CA SER A 53 -0.90 2.42 6.56
C SER A 53 -0.16 3.63 7.16
N MET A 54 -0.81 4.79 7.24
CA MET A 54 -0.26 5.97 7.93
C MET A 54 -0.04 5.70 9.42
N SER A 55 -1.00 5.08 10.11
CA SER A 55 -0.87 4.69 11.51
C SER A 55 0.25 3.66 11.72
N LEU A 56 0.39 2.71 10.79
CA LEU A 56 1.47 1.72 10.84
C LEU A 56 2.86 2.38 10.79
N ILE A 57 3.06 3.41 9.98
CA ILE A 57 4.35 4.15 9.97
C ILE A 57 4.64 4.76 11.34
N VAL A 58 3.65 5.38 11.97
CA VAL A 58 3.82 5.99 13.29
C VAL A 58 4.24 4.93 14.31
N PHE A 59 3.59 3.76 14.26
CA PHE A 59 3.95 2.62 15.10
C PHE A 59 5.38 2.10 14.82
N LEU A 60 5.72 1.86 13.56
CA LEU A 60 7.05 1.36 13.17
C LEU A 60 8.16 2.35 13.54
N LYS A 61 7.90 3.66 13.41
CA LYS A 61 8.84 4.70 13.84
C LYS A 61 9.05 4.65 15.36
N LYS A 62 7.98 4.50 16.14
CA LYS A 62 8.06 4.38 17.61
C LYS A 62 8.81 3.13 18.07
N LYS A 63 8.79 2.07 17.28
CA LYS A 63 9.49 0.80 17.54
C LYS A 63 10.90 0.75 16.93
N GLU A 64 11.38 1.82 16.30
CA GLU A 64 12.66 1.86 15.60
C GLU A 64 12.79 0.81 14.47
N LEU A 65 11.67 0.29 13.98
CA LEU A 65 11.60 -0.70 12.90
C LEU A 65 11.43 -0.06 11.51
N LEU A 66 11.39 1.28 11.43
CA LEU A 66 11.19 2.01 10.18
C LEU A 66 12.52 2.22 9.42
N SER A 67 13.09 1.12 8.92
CA SER A 67 14.31 1.13 8.12
C SER A 67 14.10 1.78 6.74
N SER A 68 15.20 2.16 6.08
CA SER A 68 15.15 2.71 4.71
C SER A 68 14.51 1.75 3.71
N ALA A 69 14.74 0.45 3.84
CA ALA A 69 14.12 -0.57 2.99
C ALA A 69 12.60 -0.62 3.17
N VAL A 70 12.13 -0.59 4.43
CA VAL A 70 10.69 -0.52 4.76
C VAL A 70 10.07 0.75 4.19
N LYS A 71 10.75 1.90 4.35
CA LYS A 71 10.26 3.17 3.79
C LYS A 71 10.10 3.12 2.28
N THR A 72 11.09 2.59 1.55
CA THR A 72 11.03 2.44 0.09
C THR A 72 9.92 1.48 -0.35
N ALA A 73 9.74 0.35 0.34
CA ALA A 73 8.64 -0.58 0.05
C ALA A 73 7.27 0.08 0.27
N MET A 74 7.09 0.76 1.41
CA MET A 74 5.86 1.48 1.73
C MET A 74 5.62 2.67 0.80
N TYR A 75 6.67 3.33 0.30
CA TYR A 75 6.56 4.41 -0.69
C TYR A 75 6.00 3.87 -2.00
N LYS A 76 6.55 2.76 -2.50
CA LYS A 76 6.08 2.07 -3.70
C LYS A 76 4.61 1.63 -3.57
N ALA A 77 4.21 1.13 -2.40
CA ALA A 77 2.80 0.81 -2.15
C ALA A 77 1.94 2.09 -2.07
N GLY A 78 2.47 3.15 -1.47
CA GLY A 78 1.81 4.44 -1.31
C GLY A 78 1.42 5.12 -2.62
N ILE A 79 2.29 5.12 -3.63
CA ILE A 79 2.00 5.78 -4.91
C ILE A 79 0.77 5.18 -5.62
N MET A 80 0.45 3.91 -5.34
CA MET A 80 -0.71 3.21 -5.91
C MET A 80 -2.05 3.73 -5.40
N TYR A 81 -2.08 4.52 -4.31
CA TYR A 81 -3.31 5.13 -3.80
C TYR A 81 -3.79 6.33 -4.62
N LEU A 82 -2.92 6.91 -5.45
CA LEU A 82 -3.22 8.13 -6.21
C LEU A 82 -4.58 8.12 -6.95
N PRO A 83 -4.94 7.06 -7.72
CA PRO A 83 -6.23 6.97 -8.41
C PRO A 83 -7.44 7.22 -7.52
N TYR A 84 -7.36 6.74 -6.28
CA TYR A 84 -8.47 6.71 -5.34
C TYR A 84 -8.52 7.99 -4.50
N THR A 85 -7.41 8.72 -4.40
CA THR A 85 -7.32 9.92 -3.57
C THR A 85 -7.36 11.20 -4.37
N TYR A 86 -7.07 11.20 -5.68
CA TYR A 86 -6.84 12.41 -6.48
C TYR A 86 -7.95 13.48 -6.34
N ASN A 87 -9.22 13.07 -6.45
CA ASN A 87 -10.39 13.96 -6.35
C ASN A 87 -10.92 14.13 -4.91
N ASN A 88 -10.23 13.59 -3.91
CA ASN A 88 -10.66 13.59 -2.51
C ASN A 88 -9.71 14.45 -1.66
N SER A 89 -10.21 15.04 -0.56
CA SER A 89 -9.42 15.83 0.38
C SER A 89 -8.21 15.07 0.94
N ILE A 90 -8.28 13.73 1.00
CA ILE A 90 -7.20 12.88 1.48
C ILE A 90 -5.98 12.84 0.54
N ASN A 91 -6.05 13.35 -0.69
CA ASN A 91 -4.88 13.47 -1.58
C ASN A 91 -3.74 14.23 -0.91
N LYS A 92 -4.07 15.30 -0.18
CA LYS A 92 -3.08 16.09 0.56
C LYS A 92 -2.40 15.26 1.67
N GLU A 93 -3.15 14.38 2.32
CA GLU A 93 -2.60 13.46 3.31
C GLU A 93 -1.71 12.41 2.66
N LEU A 94 -2.09 11.87 1.49
CA LEU A 94 -1.26 10.95 0.71
C LEU A 94 0.09 11.59 0.35
N ILE A 95 0.09 12.83 -0.13
CA ILE A 95 1.33 13.55 -0.47
C ILE A 95 2.22 13.72 0.76
N LYS A 96 1.64 14.13 1.91
CA LYS A 96 2.38 14.23 3.19
C LYS A 96 2.93 12.87 3.64
N TYR A 97 2.16 11.80 3.45
CA TYR A 97 2.58 10.43 3.76
C TYR A 97 3.76 10.00 2.89
N LEU A 98 3.70 10.22 1.58
CA LEU A 98 4.79 9.92 0.65
C LEU A 98 6.05 10.74 0.96
N ALA A 99 5.91 12.01 1.32
CA ALA A 99 7.04 12.85 1.72
C ALA A 99 7.77 12.29 2.96
N LYS A 100 7.04 11.78 3.96
CA LYS A 100 7.63 11.15 5.16
C LYS A 100 8.37 9.84 4.86
N LEU A 101 7.96 9.16 3.80
CA LEU A 101 8.54 7.89 3.34
C LEU A 101 9.69 8.07 2.35
N PHE A 102 9.93 9.30 1.89
CA PHE A 102 10.96 9.55 0.90
C PHE A 102 12.34 9.22 1.47
N VAL A 103 13.09 8.43 0.71
CA VAL A 103 14.48 8.08 0.97
C VAL A 103 15.25 8.35 -0.32
N PHE A 104 16.41 8.99 -0.21
CA PHE A 104 17.25 9.30 -1.36
C PHE A 104 17.94 8.03 -1.88
N ASN A 105 17.22 7.24 -2.66
CA ASN A 105 17.72 6.04 -3.33
C ASN A 105 17.06 5.87 -4.71
N ALA A 106 17.71 5.12 -5.59
CA ALA A 106 17.26 4.93 -6.97
C ALA A 106 15.81 4.40 -7.09
N PRO A 107 15.37 3.40 -6.30
CA PRO A 107 13.98 2.93 -6.36
C PRO A 107 12.95 3.99 -5.99
N THR A 108 13.22 4.78 -4.94
CA THR A 108 12.28 5.80 -4.46
C THR A 108 12.21 6.96 -5.44
N ILE A 109 13.36 7.39 -5.99
CA ILE A 109 13.41 8.44 -7.03
C ILE A 109 12.64 7.99 -8.28
N LYS A 110 12.89 6.76 -8.77
CA LYS A 110 12.17 6.20 -9.93
C LYS A 110 10.66 6.19 -9.71
N ASN A 111 10.20 5.75 -8.54
CA ASN A 111 8.78 5.73 -8.20
C ASN A 111 8.20 7.14 -8.00
N GLY A 112 8.97 8.08 -7.46
CA GLY A 112 8.56 9.48 -7.32
C GLY A 112 8.37 10.17 -8.67
N VAL A 113 9.27 9.92 -9.62
CA VAL A 113 9.12 10.39 -11.01
C VAL A 113 7.85 9.81 -11.63
N LYS A 114 7.62 8.49 -11.52
CA LYS A 114 6.39 7.84 -11.99
C LYS A 114 5.13 8.45 -11.37
N PHE A 115 5.15 8.71 -10.06
CA PHE A 115 4.03 9.33 -9.35
C PHE A 115 3.73 10.73 -9.85
N TYR A 116 4.77 11.55 -10.08
CA TYR A 116 4.60 12.90 -10.62
C TYR A 116 4.03 12.88 -12.05
N PHE A 117 4.54 12.01 -12.92
CA PHE A 117 3.98 11.82 -14.26
C PHE A 117 2.53 11.34 -14.21
N ALA A 118 2.22 10.38 -13.34
CA ALA A 118 0.85 9.89 -13.15
C ALA A 118 -0.09 11.00 -12.67
N LEU A 119 0.36 11.87 -11.75
CA LEU A 119 -0.39 13.05 -11.28
C LEU A 119 -0.73 14.00 -12.43
N LEU A 120 0.24 14.30 -13.30
CA LEU A 120 0.02 15.16 -14.46
C LEU A 120 -0.96 14.53 -15.46
N VAL A 121 -0.80 13.25 -15.76
CA VAL A 121 -1.70 12.55 -16.69
C VAL A 121 -3.12 12.40 -16.12
N TYR A 122 -3.24 12.21 -14.80
CA TYR A 122 -4.54 12.27 -14.12
C TYR A 122 -5.21 13.64 -14.29
N LYS A 123 -4.44 14.71 -14.18
CA LYS A 123 -4.96 16.08 -14.37
C LYS A 123 -5.45 16.34 -15.79
N ILE A 124 -4.81 15.74 -16.81
CA ILE A 124 -5.10 16.02 -18.22
C ILE A 124 -6.18 15.07 -18.79
N ILE A 125 -6.10 13.77 -18.48
CA ILE A 125 -6.89 12.71 -19.17
C ILE A 125 -7.81 11.96 -18.17
N GLY A 126 -7.65 12.16 -16.86
CA GLY A 126 -8.41 11.43 -15.84
C GLY A 126 -8.06 9.94 -15.70
N LYS A 127 -7.04 9.45 -16.44
CA LYS A 127 -6.68 8.02 -16.54
C LYS A 127 -5.20 7.73 -16.22
N GLY A 128 -4.59 8.42 -15.25
CA GLY A 128 -3.17 8.24 -14.91
C GLY A 128 -2.81 6.91 -14.22
N TYR A 129 -3.78 6.01 -14.00
CA TYR A 129 -3.55 4.73 -13.30
C TYR A 129 -2.58 3.80 -14.02
N ALA A 130 -2.62 3.77 -15.36
CA ALA A 130 -1.82 2.85 -16.17
C ALA A 130 -0.32 3.08 -15.96
N ILE A 131 0.08 4.32 -15.71
CA ILE A 131 1.49 4.73 -15.53
C ILE A 131 2.07 4.21 -14.22
N LEU A 132 1.25 4.05 -13.18
CA LEU A 132 1.69 3.55 -11.88
C LEU A 132 1.91 2.03 -11.89
N LYS A 133 1.30 1.32 -12.84
CA LYS A 133 1.42 -0.15 -12.99
C LYS A 133 2.60 -0.59 -13.86
N LEU A 134 3.08 0.29 -14.75
CA LEU A 134 4.35 0.14 -15.48
C LEU A 134 5.52 0.34 -14.52
#